data_AF-A0A9E2G7N2-F1
#
_entry.id   AF-A0A9E2G7N2-F1
#
_cell.length_a   1.000
_cell.length_b   1.000
_cell.length_c   1.000
_cell.angle_alpha   90.00
_cell.angle_beta   90.00
_cell.angle_gamma   90.00
#
_symmetry.space_group_name_H-M   'P 1'
#
loop_
_entity.id
_entity.type
_entity.pdbx_description
1 polymer ?
#
loop_
_entity_poly.entity_id
_entity_poly.type
_entity_poly.pdbx_seq_one_letter_code
_entity_poly.pdbx_strand_id
1 'polypeptide(L)' 'KEADIRMANLWTAPVQEADLVFIFLIPSLMHKAEKIIWPKLKPGARLITNAFVMPTLEPTASKNKIHMYVK' A
#
# COMPACT_ATOMS: atom_id res chain seq x y z
N LYS A 1 -13.43 12.51 15.24
CA LYS A 1 -12.63 11.81 14.20
C LYS A 1 -13.26 12.15 12.87
N GLU A 2 -12.55 12.93 12.06
CA GLU A 2 -13.01 13.33 10.73
C GLU A 2 -12.52 12.31 9.70
N ALA A 3 -13.34 12.05 8.69
CA ALA A 3 -13.01 11.19 7.58
C ALA A 3 -13.27 11.96 6.29
N ASP A 4 -12.29 11.95 5.38
CA ASP A 4 -12.40 12.53 4.05
C ASP A 4 -12.52 11.40 3.03
N ILE A 5 -13.57 11.43 2.21
CA ILE A 5 -13.83 10.43 1.18
C ILE A 5 -13.70 11.11 -0.18
N ARG A 6 -12.77 10.60 -1.00
CA ARG A 6 -12.49 11.15 -2.32
C ARG A 6 -12.88 10.16 -3.41
N MET A 7 -13.71 10.59 -4.35
CA MET A 7 -13.96 9.85 -5.59
C MET A 7 -12.73 10.00 -6.50
N ALA A 8 -11.88 8.98 -6.56
CA ALA A 8 -10.64 9.02 -7.32
C ALA A 8 -10.23 7.63 -7.80
N ASN A 9 -9.36 7.61 -8.82
CA ASN A 9 -8.68 6.39 -9.24
C ASN A 9 -7.47 6.14 -8.33
N LEU A 10 -7.40 4.97 -7.70
CA LEU A 10 -6.31 4.60 -6.78
C LEU A 10 -4.92 4.78 -7.40
N TRP A 11 -4.76 4.52 -8.71
CA TRP A 11 -3.46 4.57 -9.37
C TRP A 11 -2.92 5.99 -9.55
N THR A 12 -3.81 6.99 -9.58
CA THR A 12 -3.47 8.40 -9.73
C THR A 12 -3.66 9.21 -8.45
N ALA A 13 -4.26 8.62 -7.41
CA ALA A 13 -4.50 9.30 -6.13
C ALA A 13 -3.19 9.79 -5.47
N PRO A 14 -3.24 10.95 -4.79
CA PRO A 14 -2.10 11.43 -4.01
C PRO A 14 -1.98 10.61 -2.72
N VAL A 15 -0.91 9.83 -2.62
CA VAL A 15 -0.59 8.98 -1.46
C VAL A 15 0.74 9.35 -0.80
N GLN A 16 1.43 10.36 -1.33
CA GLN A 16 2.79 10.74 -0.95
C GLN A 16 2.88 11.24 0.49
N GLU A 17 1.82 11.89 0.98
CA GLU A 17 1.80 12.50 2.32
C GLU A 17 1.42 11.50 3.42
N ALA A 18 0.89 10.32 3.05
CA ALA A 18 0.39 9.34 4.00
C ALA A 18 1.53 8.68 4.81
N ASP A 19 1.39 8.66 6.14
CA ASP A 19 2.26 7.89 7.04
C ASP A 19 1.97 6.38 7.01
N LEU A 20 0.72 6.03 6.74
CA LEU A 20 0.22 4.66 6.74
C LEU A 20 -0.81 4.47 5.63
N VAL A 21 -0.61 3.45 4.79
CA VAL A 21 -1.49 3.11 3.67
C VAL A 21 -1.96 1.68 3.83
N PHE A 22 -3.27 1.45 3.70
CA PHE A 22 -3.87 0.11 3.71
C PHE A 22 -4.34 -0.25 2.30
N ILE A 23 -3.98 -1.45 1.84
CA ILE A 23 -4.37 -1.95 0.53
C ILE A 23 -4.98 -3.34 0.67
N PHE A 24 -6.19 -3.50 0.12
CA PHE A 24 -6.81 -4.80 -0.10
C PHE A 24 -7.26 -4.89 -1.55
N LEU A 25 -6.48 -5.61 -2.35
CA LEU A 25 -6.67 -5.78 -3.79
C LEU A 25 -6.68 -7.28 -4.12
N ILE A 26 -6.65 -7.59 -5.41
CA ILE A 26 -6.51 -8.96 -5.94
C ILE A 26 -5.06 -9.22 -6.38
N PRO A 27 -4.61 -10.50 -6.47
CA PRO A 27 -3.22 -10.85 -6.76
C PRO A 27 -2.69 -10.22 -8.06
N SER A 28 -3.52 -10.20 -9.11
CA SER A 28 -3.15 -9.66 -10.42
C SER A 28 -2.87 -8.16 -10.39
N LEU A 29 -3.27 -7.42 -9.35
CA LEU A 29 -3.04 -5.98 -9.22
C LEU A 29 -1.85 -5.65 -8.29
N MET A 30 -1.29 -6.63 -7.58
CA MET A 30 -0.19 -6.37 -6.64
C MET A 30 1.07 -5.86 -7.33
N HIS A 31 1.37 -6.36 -8.53
CA HIS A 31 2.48 -5.85 -9.35
C HIS A 31 2.30 -4.37 -9.72
N LYS A 32 1.05 -3.92 -9.92
CA LYS A 32 0.73 -2.54 -10.26
C LYS A 32 0.80 -1.65 -9.01
N ALA A 33 0.35 -2.15 -7.88
CA ALA A 33 0.49 -1.47 -6.59
C ALA A 33 1.98 -1.26 -6.25
N GLU A 34 2.81 -2.28 -6.42
CA GLU A 34 4.26 -2.16 -6.23
C GLU A 34 4.88 -1.13 -7.17
N LYS A 35 4.53 -1.13 -8.47
CA LYS A 35 5.14 -0.20 -9.44
C LYS A 35 4.66 1.25 -9.29
N ILE A 36 3.42 1.48 -8.87
CA ILE A 36 2.79 2.81 -8.91
C ILE A 36 2.66 3.44 -7.52
N ILE A 37 2.33 2.66 -6.50
CA ILE A 37 2.04 3.19 -5.16
C ILE A 37 3.33 3.24 -4.34
N TRP A 38 4.09 2.15 -4.30
CA TRP A 38 5.31 2.06 -3.48
C TRP A 38 6.33 3.20 -3.71
N PRO A 39 6.64 3.62 -4.95
CA PRO A 39 7.62 4.69 -5.17
C PRO A 39 7.10 6.07 -4.74
N LYS A 40 5.78 6.25 -4.62
CA LYS A 40 5.17 7.52 -4.20
C LYS A 40 5.22 7.71 -2.69
N LEU A 41 5.33 6.63 -1.92
CA LEU A 41 5.33 6.74 -0.46
C LEU A 41 6.59 7.48 0.02
N LYS A 42 6.42 8.35 1.03
CA LYS A 42 7.54 8.99 1.70
C LYS A 42 8.41 7.96 2.45
N PRO A 43 9.72 8.19 2.62
CA PRO A 43 10.57 7.34 3.46
C PRO A 43 9.98 7.19 4.87
N GLY A 44 10.03 5.98 5.42
CA GLY A 44 9.46 5.63 6.72
C GLY A 44 7.94 5.40 6.70
N ALA A 45 7.24 5.68 5.61
CA ALA A 45 5.82 5.33 5.48
C ALA A 45 5.63 3.81 5.54
N ARG A 46 4.51 3.40 6.12
CA ARG A 46 4.13 1.99 6.22
C ARG A 46 3.04 1.66 5.23
N LEU A 47 3.23 0.58 4.49
CA LEU A 47 2.23 -0.01 3.64
C LEU A 47 1.77 -1.33 4.23
N ILE A 48 0.46 -1.48 4.42
CA ILE A 48 -0.15 -2.69 4.95
C ILE A 48 -1.00 -3.32 3.85
N THR A 49 -0.69 -4.55 3.48
CA THR A 49 -1.50 -5.34 2.56
C THR A 49 -2.20 -6.47 3.28
N ASN A 50 -3.42 -6.79 2.84
CA ASN A 50 -4.17 -7.95 3.31
C ASN A 50 -4.16 -9.06 2.22
N ALA A 51 -3.95 -10.29 2.66
CA ALA A 51 -3.92 -11.55 1.89
C ALA A 51 -2.77 -11.73 0.90
N PHE A 52 -2.35 -10.67 0.21
CA PHE A 52 -1.40 -10.75 -0.90
C PHE A 52 -0.19 -9.86 -0.68
N VAL A 53 0.97 -10.35 -1.13
CA VAL A 53 2.25 -9.65 -1.03
C VAL A 53 2.56 -8.87 -2.29
N MET A 54 3.50 -7.93 -2.17
CA MET A 54 4.14 -7.28 -3.31
C MET A 54 5.05 -8.29 -4.02
N PRO A 55 5.06 -8.37 -5.36
CA PRO A 55 5.79 -9.43 -6.06
C PRO A 55 7.31 -9.47 -5.85
N THR A 56 7.95 -8.33 -5.64
CA THR A 56 9.42 -8.23 -5.51
C THR A 56 9.88 -7.71 -4.15
N LEU A 57 8.98 -7.14 -3.35
CA LEU A 57 9.32 -6.64 -2.02
C LEU A 57 9.06 -7.69 -0.96
N GLU A 58 10.02 -7.86 -0.05
CA GLU A 58 9.83 -8.65 1.16
C GLU A 58 9.14 -7.81 2.26
N PRO A 59 8.09 -8.34 2.92
CA PRO A 59 7.47 -7.66 4.05
C PRO A 59 8.43 -7.53 5.23
N THR A 60 8.49 -6.35 5.84
CA THR A 60 9.18 -6.10 7.10
C THR A 60 8.57 -6.90 8.26
N ALA A 61 7.25 -7.14 8.24
CA ALA A 61 6.58 -8.01 9.19
C ALA A 61 5.35 -8.67 8.55
N SER A 62 4.99 -9.86 9.02
CA SER A 62 3.77 -10.57 8.56
C SER A 62 3.08 -11.29 9.72
N LYS A 63 1.75 -11.18 9.79
CA LYS A 63 0.91 -11.92 10.76
C LYS A 63 -0.49 -12.15 10.19
N ASN A 64 -0.98 -13.39 10.23
CA ASN A 64 -2.35 -13.75 9.81
C ASN A 64 -2.72 -13.21 8.40
N LYS A 65 -1.81 -13.34 7.43
CA LYS A 65 -1.96 -12.82 6.05
C LYS A 65 -2.02 -11.29 5.93
N ILE A 66 -1.66 -10.57 6.99
CA ILE A 66 -1.38 -9.13 6.93
C ILE A 66 0.13 -8.96 6.77
N HIS A 67 0.54 -8.15 5.80
CA HIS A 67 1.93 -7.91 5.46
C HIS A 67 2.22 -6.42 5.57
N MET A 68 3.26 -6.06 6.31
CA MET A 68 3.73 -4.68 6.49
C MET A 68 5.04 -4.47 5.75
N TYR A 69 5.16 -3.36 5.04
CA TYR A 69 6.37 -2.89 4.39
C TYR A 69 6.70 -1.49 4.92
N VAL A 70 7.97 -1.23 5.20
CA VAL A 70 8.48 0.11 5.54
C VAL A 70 9.26 0.63 4.35
N LYS A 71 8.83 1.78 3.81
CA LYS A 71 9.48 2.44 2.67
C LYS A 71 10.81 3.06 3.05
#